data_AF-A0A9W6XSP3-F1
#
_entry.id   AF-A0A9W6XSP3-F1
#
_cell.length_a   1.000
_cell.length_b   1.000
_cell.length_c   1.000
_cell.angle_alpha   90.00
_cell.angle_beta   90.00
_cell.angle_gamma   90.00
#
_symmetry.space_group_name_H-M   'P 1'
#
loop_
_entity.id
_entity.type
_entity.pdbx_description
1 polymer ?
#
loop_
_entity_poly.entity_id
_entity_poly.type
_entity_poly.pdbx_seq_one_letter_code
_entity_poly.pdbx_strand_id
1 'polypeptide(L)'
;MNVEGAIASPIYAKIKSSRGATATVTLVNEGDDAETTLKLARVRALIRKVDSSDAEGSKLGTWIRQAVCVKHEGHYKYGQVTGYSDVGLIIYTLSGPTEASRTDICDTVYLVIALTMGCQVFPEETWSYEQLDRVHDPLMDRLLRPPTTNAPCGPLSIAQLEQGVLPDMSPGFDRLCYWTDARTGKRSRISLQHVVNYVYYVDGDKRMPASTE
;
A
#
# COMPACT_ATOMS: atom_id res chain seq x y z
N MET A 1 27.84 -14.98 2.29
CA MET A 1 26.45 -15.47 2.21
C MET A 1 25.64 -14.44 1.45
N ASN A 2 25.11 -14.81 0.28
CA ASN A 2 24.32 -13.95 -0.59
C ASN A 2 22.93 -13.84 0.03
N VAL A 3 22.61 -12.70 0.65
CA VAL A 3 21.31 -12.45 1.29
C VAL A 3 20.33 -11.85 0.27
N GLU A 4 20.34 -12.37 -0.96
CA GLU A 4 19.30 -12.03 -1.95
C GLU A 4 17.93 -12.63 -1.58
N GLY A 5 17.85 -13.44 -0.52
CA GLY A 5 16.63 -14.13 -0.08
C GLY A 5 16.02 -13.71 1.26
N ALA A 6 16.56 -12.74 2.01
CA ALA A 6 16.03 -12.43 3.36
C ALA A 6 15.25 -11.12 3.48
N ILE A 7 15.13 -10.34 2.40
CA ILE A 7 14.36 -9.10 2.40
C ILE A 7 13.10 -9.34 1.56
N ALA A 8 12.02 -9.77 2.23
CA ALA A 8 10.73 -10.05 1.59
C ALA A 8 9.99 -8.76 1.15
N SER A 9 10.31 -7.62 1.77
CA SER A 9 9.69 -6.32 1.54
C SER A 9 10.73 -5.19 1.44
N PRO A 10 10.44 -4.04 0.84
CA PRO A 10 11.37 -2.91 0.79
C PRO A 10 11.66 -2.39 2.19
N ILE A 11 12.94 -2.32 2.57
CA ILE A 11 13.39 -1.85 3.88
C ILE A 11 14.34 -0.66 3.68
N TYR A 12 14.22 0.33 4.57
CA TYR A 12 15.14 1.47 4.60
C TYR A 12 16.48 1.06 5.15
N ALA A 13 17.54 1.63 4.58
CA ALA A 13 18.88 1.34 5.04
C ALA A 13 19.76 2.58 4.98
N LYS A 14 20.50 2.82 6.06
CA LYS A 14 21.47 3.91 6.16
C LYS A 14 22.81 3.45 5.60
N ILE A 15 23.41 4.24 4.71
CA ILE A 15 24.76 3.94 4.20
C ILE A 15 25.77 4.16 5.33
N LYS A 16 26.42 3.09 5.79
CA LYS A 16 27.47 3.11 6.81
C LYS A 16 28.85 3.34 6.21
N SER A 17 29.09 2.79 5.02
CA SER A 17 30.31 3.06 4.24
C SER A 17 30.10 2.81 2.74
N SER A 18 30.84 3.53 1.91
CA SER A 18 30.91 3.26 0.47
C SER A 18 32.36 3.20 0.05
N ARG A 19 32.80 2.05 -0.49
CA ARG A 19 34.19 1.82 -0.93
C ARG A 19 34.18 1.09 -2.28
N GLY A 20 34.87 1.66 -3.26
CA GLY A 20 34.93 1.12 -4.62
C GLY A 20 33.53 0.94 -5.23
N ALA A 21 33.25 -0.28 -5.71
CA ALA A 21 31.97 -0.67 -6.32
C ALA A 21 30.90 -1.13 -5.30
N THR A 22 31.20 -1.09 -4.00
CA THR A 22 30.32 -1.63 -2.95
C THR A 22 29.92 -0.56 -1.93
N ALA A 23 28.68 -0.64 -1.45
CA ALA A 23 28.16 0.12 -0.33
C ALA A 23 27.72 -0.84 0.78
N THR A 24 28.08 -0.53 2.01
CA THR A 24 27.58 -1.21 3.21
C THR A 24 26.46 -0.37 3.80
N VAL A 25 25.32 -0.98 4.02
CA VAL A 25 24.13 -0.34 4.59
C VAL A 25 23.71 -1.04 5.87
N THR A 26 23.17 -0.29 6.82
CA THR A 26 22.50 -0.81 8.02
C THR A 26 21.00 -0.68 7.81
N LEU A 27 20.24 -1.76 7.98
CA LEU A 27 18.78 -1.72 7.92
C LEU A 27 18.23 -0.90 9.10
N VAL A 28 17.17 -0.14 8.84
CA VAL A 28 16.45 0.62 9.86
C VAL A 28 15.18 -0.17 10.19
N ASN A 29 15.21 -0.90 11.31
CA ASN A 29 14.04 -1.60 11.86
C ASN A 29 13.62 -0.90 13.16
N GLU A 30 12.33 -0.58 13.33
CA GLU A 30 11.82 -0.11 14.63
C GLU A 30 11.84 -1.26 15.63
N GLY A 31 12.50 -1.07 16.77
CA GLY A 31 12.40 -1.96 17.94
C GLY A 31 13.37 -3.14 18.00
N ASP A 32 14.36 -3.22 17.11
CA ASP A 32 15.40 -4.24 17.15
C ASP A 32 16.77 -3.58 17.40
N ASP A 33 17.40 -3.88 18.54
CA ASP A 33 18.75 -3.39 18.88
C ASP A 33 19.85 -4.02 18.00
N ALA A 34 19.51 -5.06 17.25
CA ALA A 34 20.43 -5.73 16.35
C ALA A 34 20.61 -4.94 15.03
N GLU A 35 21.71 -4.19 14.90
CA GLU A 35 22.14 -3.59 13.63
C GLU A 35 22.36 -4.67 12.55
N THR A 36 21.37 -4.88 11.68
CA THR A 36 21.53 -5.76 10.52
C THR A 36 22.25 -4.99 9.41
N THR A 37 23.47 -5.42 9.05
CA THR A 37 24.26 -4.79 7.98
C THR A 37 24.33 -5.65 6.73
N LEU A 38 24.22 -5.01 5.57
CA LEU A 38 24.24 -5.65 4.25
C LEU A 38 25.19 -4.93 3.31
N LYS A 39 25.75 -5.67 2.36
CA LYS A 39 26.56 -5.12 1.26
C LYS A 39 25.75 -5.15 -0.03
N LEU A 40 25.69 -4.04 -0.74
CA LEU A 40 25.13 -3.95 -2.09
C LEU A 40 26.05 -3.21 -3.06
N ALA A 41 25.80 -3.38 -4.35
CA ALA A 41 26.48 -2.62 -5.39
C ALA A 41 26.23 -1.11 -5.20
N ARG A 42 27.28 -0.30 -5.26
CA ARG A 42 27.21 1.16 -5.09
C ARG A 42 26.27 1.81 -6.10
N VAL A 43 26.26 1.32 -7.34
CA VAL A 43 25.34 1.79 -8.38
C VAL A 43 23.88 1.59 -7.97
N ARG A 44 23.54 0.43 -7.38
CA ARG A 44 22.18 0.18 -6.85
C ARG A 44 21.86 1.11 -5.69
N ALA A 45 22.80 1.38 -4.79
CA ALA A 45 22.60 2.30 -3.67
C ALA A 45 22.32 3.73 -4.14
N LEU A 46 23.04 4.19 -5.17
CA LEU A 46 22.86 5.53 -5.75
C LEU A 46 21.52 5.68 -6.47
N ILE A 47 21.09 4.66 -7.22
CA ILE A 47 19.78 4.65 -7.91
C ILE A 47 18.62 4.61 -6.91
N ARG A 48 18.82 3.98 -5.74
CA ARG A 48 17.81 3.81 -4.70
C ARG A 48 17.95 4.80 -3.55
N LYS A 49 18.71 5.88 -3.76
CA LYS A 49 18.86 6.95 -2.77
C LYS A 49 17.50 7.63 -2.57
N VAL A 50 17.09 7.73 -1.31
CA VAL A 50 15.93 8.50 -0.84
C VAL A 50 16.41 9.82 -0.25
N ASP A 51 15.53 10.82 -0.12
CA ASP A 51 15.92 12.09 0.50
C ASP A 51 16.20 11.88 1.99
N SER A 52 17.07 12.70 2.58
CA SER A 52 17.31 12.70 4.03
C SER A 52 16.04 13.01 4.83
N SER A 53 15.13 13.84 4.29
CA SER A 53 13.81 14.07 4.90
C SER A 53 12.96 12.80 5.00
N ASP A 54 13.22 11.82 4.13
CA ASP A 54 12.54 10.52 4.14
C ASP A 54 13.09 9.57 5.21
N ALA A 55 14.21 9.91 5.86
CA ALA A 55 14.98 9.01 6.72
C ALA A 55 15.13 9.46 8.19
N GLU A 56 14.79 10.70 8.55
CA GLU A 56 15.08 11.28 9.88
C GLU A 56 13.84 11.67 10.70
N GLY A 57 13.22 10.67 11.36
CA GLY A 57 12.12 10.86 12.32
C GLY A 57 11.50 9.54 12.75
N SER A 58 10.59 9.57 13.72
CA SER A 58 10.14 8.39 14.48
C SER A 58 9.60 7.21 13.64
N LYS A 59 9.19 7.42 12.38
CA LYS A 59 8.82 6.38 11.39
C LYS A 59 9.18 6.78 9.95
N LEU A 60 10.25 7.56 9.79
CA LEU A 60 10.66 8.02 8.46
C LEU A 60 11.29 6.87 7.68
N GLY A 61 10.64 6.56 6.56
CA GLY A 61 10.98 5.47 5.65
C GLY A 61 9.83 4.47 5.51
N THR A 62 9.22 4.03 6.60
CA THR A 62 8.26 2.89 6.58
C THR A 62 6.96 3.15 5.82
N TRP A 63 6.58 4.42 5.61
CA TRP A 63 5.31 4.78 4.97
C TRP A 63 5.33 4.64 3.45
N ILE A 64 6.47 4.85 2.79
CA ILE A 64 6.52 4.88 1.33
C ILE A 64 6.01 3.54 0.78
N ARG A 65 5.12 3.66 -0.21
CA ARG A 65 4.38 2.60 -0.90
C ARG A 65 3.25 1.95 -0.09
N GLN A 66 3.03 2.32 1.17
CA GLN A 66 1.86 1.86 1.91
C GLN A 66 0.57 2.44 1.33
N ALA A 67 -0.45 1.59 1.26
CA ALA A 67 -1.81 2.01 0.98
C ALA A 67 -2.43 2.56 2.28
N VAL A 68 -3.06 3.72 2.22
CA VAL A 68 -3.57 4.43 3.40
C VAL A 68 -4.96 5.00 3.16
N CYS A 69 -5.72 5.14 4.26
CA CYS A 69 -6.88 6.00 4.37
C CYS A 69 -6.48 7.28 5.12
N VAL A 70 -6.80 8.44 4.55
CA VAL A 70 -6.40 9.74 5.08
C VAL A 70 -7.59 10.70 5.12
N LYS A 71 -7.68 11.50 6.17
CA LYS A 71 -8.56 12.66 6.23
C LYS A 71 -7.91 13.83 5.53
N HIS A 72 -8.60 14.40 4.55
CA HIS A 72 -8.11 15.57 3.85
C HIS A 72 -9.27 16.41 3.32
N GLU A 73 -9.29 17.69 3.68
CA GLU A 73 -10.32 18.67 3.27
C GLU A 73 -11.75 18.20 3.59
N GLY A 74 -11.98 17.64 4.78
CA GLY A 74 -13.31 17.17 5.20
C GLY A 74 -13.77 15.89 4.51
N HIS A 75 -12.85 15.13 3.90
CA HIS A 75 -13.13 13.87 3.22
C HIS A 75 -12.15 12.79 3.64
N TYR A 76 -12.62 11.54 3.68
CA TYR A 76 -11.76 10.37 3.68
C TYR A 76 -11.34 10.04 2.25
N LYS A 77 -10.03 10.10 1.99
CA LYS A 77 -9.42 9.75 0.71
C LYS A 77 -8.55 8.51 0.88
N TYR A 78 -8.51 7.68 -0.16
CA TYR A 78 -7.67 6.49 -0.21
C TYR A 78 -6.58 6.67 -1.26
N GLY A 79 -5.38 6.19 -0.95
CA GLY A 79 -4.25 6.32 -1.86
C GLY A 79 -3.00 5.61 -1.40
N GLN A 80 -1.89 5.91 -2.08
CA GLN A 80 -0.57 5.38 -1.76
C GLN A 80 0.34 6.49 -1.28
N VAL A 81 1.08 6.28 -0.21
CA VAL A 81 2.17 7.19 0.14
C VAL A 81 3.29 7.07 -0.91
N THR A 82 3.55 8.14 -1.64
CA THR A 82 4.57 8.19 -2.69
C THR A 82 5.82 8.96 -2.30
N GLY A 83 5.77 9.73 -1.22
CA GLY A 83 6.88 10.53 -0.74
C GLY A 83 6.56 11.24 0.57
N TYR A 84 7.46 12.11 0.98
CA TYR A 84 7.32 12.98 2.14
C TYR A 84 7.36 14.44 1.69
N SER A 85 6.72 15.31 2.46
CA SER A 85 6.82 16.76 2.31
C SER A 85 7.17 17.41 3.64
N ASP A 86 7.40 18.72 3.64
CA ASP A 86 7.72 19.48 4.85
C ASP A 86 6.63 19.37 5.94
N VAL A 87 5.38 19.13 5.52
CA VAL A 87 4.21 19.03 6.40
C VAL A 87 3.81 17.60 6.74
N GLY A 88 4.39 16.58 6.09
CA GLY A 88 4.06 15.19 6.38
C GLY A 88 4.31 14.23 5.21
N LEU A 89 3.24 13.65 4.69
CA LEU A 89 3.26 12.62 3.64
C LEU A 89 2.67 13.15 2.34
N ILE A 90 3.27 12.76 1.21
CA ILE A 90 2.68 12.93 -0.13
C ILE A 90 1.95 11.63 -0.47
N ILE A 91 0.64 11.72 -0.62
CA ILE A 91 -0.25 10.59 -0.89
C ILE A 91 -0.85 10.76 -2.28
N TYR A 92 -0.62 9.79 -3.15
CA TYR A 92 -1.24 9.76 -4.47
C TYR A 92 -2.60 9.08 -4.38
N THR A 93 -3.66 9.88 -4.47
CA THR A 93 -5.05 9.43 -4.52
C THR A 93 -5.53 9.36 -5.98
N LEU A 94 -6.74 8.85 -6.22
CA LEU A 94 -7.33 8.87 -7.57
C LEU A 94 -7.53 10.30 -8.10
N SER A 95 -7.83 11.25 -7.20
CA SER A 95 -7.97 12.68 -7.53
C SER A 95 -6.63 13.38 -7.76
N GLY A 96 -5.50 12.73 -7.50
CA GLY A 96 -4.16 13.28 -7.65
C GLY A 96 -3.34 13.25 -6.35
N PRO A 97 -2.14 13.86 -6.38
CA PRO A 97 -1.31 13.97 -5.19
C PRO A 97 -1.97 14.87 -4.15
N THR A 98 -1.84 14.48 -2.89
CA THR A 98 -2.42 15.16 -1.73
C THR A 98 -1.38 15.15 -0.62
N GLU A 99 -1.16 16.30 0.02
CA GLU A 99 -0.28 16.41 1.18
C GLU A 99 -1.10 16.35 2.47
N ALA A 100 -0.67 15.52 3.41
CA ALA A 100 -1.38 15.34 4.67
C ALA A 100 -0.41 15.16 5.84
N SER A 101 -0.81 15.65 7.01
CA SER A 101 -0.11 15.35 8.25
C SER A 101 -0.29 13.89 8.62
N ARG A 102 0.64 13.34 9.38
CA ARG A 102 0.55 11.96 9.90
C ARG A 102 -0.63 11.77 10.84
N THR A 103 -1.02 12.83 11.55
CA THR A 103 -2.20 12.82 12.44
C THR A 103 -3.51 12.62 11.68
N ASP A 104 -3.48 12.90 10.37
CA ASP A 104 -4.66 12.82 9.51
C ASP A 104 -4.75 11.45 8.82
N ILE A 105 -3.71 10.61 8.94
CA ILE A 105 -3.75 9.22 8.51
C ILE A 105 -4.60 8.44 9.50
N CYS A 106 -5.69 7.86 9.00
CA CYS A 106 -6.56 7.02 9.81
C CYS A 106 -5.92 5.66 10.06
N ASP A 107 -5.49 5.00 8.98
CA ASP A 107 -4.84 3.69 9.04
C ASP A 107 -4.17 3.32 7.71
N THR A 108 -3.32 2.29 7.78
CA THR A 108 -2.84 1.50 6.66
C THR A 108 -3.90 0.48 6.22
N VAL A 109 -4.14 0.38 4.92
CA VAL A 109 -5.14 -0.54 4.35
C VAL A 109 -4.48 -1.48 3.33
N TYR A 110 -5.24 -2.44 2.82
CA TYR A 110 -4.78 -3.25 1.68
C TYR A 110 -4.87 -2.44 0.37
N LEU A 111 -3.98 -2.68 -0.58
CA LEU A 111 -4.01 -2.08 -1.91
C LEU A 111 -5.37 -2.22 -2.61
N VAL A 112 -5.95 -3.42 -2.58
CA VAL A 112 -7.27 -3.66 -3.18
C VAL A 112 -8.36 -2.81 -2.54
N ILE A 113 -8.29 -2.57 -1.23
CA ILE A 113 -9.21 -1.69 -0.50
C ILE A 113 -8.97 -0.24 -0.91
N ALA A 114 -7.71 0.23 -0.91
CA ALA A 114 -7.40 1.60 -1.30
C ALA A 114 -7.85 1.94 -2.73
N LEU A 115 -7.72 1.00 -3.67
CA LEU A 115 -8.14 1.22 -5.05
C LEU A 115 -9.66 1.12 -5.25
N THR A 116 -10.32 0.18 -4.57
CA THR A 116 -11.79 0.05 -4.61
C THR A 116 -12.44 1.27 -3.96
N MET A 117 -12.06 1.57 -2.72
CA MET A 117 -12.60 2.71 -1.96
C MET A 117 -12.17 4.05 -2.56
N GLY A 118 -10.96 4.15 -3.13
CA GLY A 118 -10.46 5.39 -3.74
C GLY A 118 -11.21 5.83 -5.00
N CYS A 119 -12.09 4.98 -5.54
CA CYS A 119 -13.00 5.33 -6.62
C CYS A 119 -14.25 6.10 -6.16
N GLN A 120 -14.44 6.23 -4.85
CA GLN A 120 -15.60 6.81 -4.19
C GLN A 120 -15.21 8.10 -3.44
N VAL A 121 -16.22 8.88 -3.06
CA VAL A 121 -16.06 10.08 -2.23
C VAL A 121 -16.74 9.85 -0.89
N PHE A 122 -16.02 10.09 0.20
CA PHE A 122 -16.51 9.87 1.56
C PHE A 122 -16.38 11.16 2.39
N PRO A 123 -17.41 12.03 2.40
CA PRO A 123 -17.41 13.23 3.23
C PRO A 123 -17.44 12.88 4.73
N GLU A 124 -16.66 13.61 5.53
CA GLU A 124 -16.62 13.46 7.01
C GLU A 124 -17.95 13.81 7.68
N GLU A 125 -18.83 14.57 7.01
CA GLU A 125 -20.18 14.88 7.48
C GLU A 125 -21.11 13.66 7.48
N THR A 126 -20.86 12.70 6.58
CA THR A 126 -21.73 11.54 6.36
C THR A 126 -21.10 10.24 6.83
N TRP A 127 -19.77 10.14 6.75
CA TRP A 127 -19.02 8.94 7.08
C TRP A 127 -18.09 9.18 8.26
N SER A 128 -17.94 8.18 9.11
CA SER A 128 -16.84 8.06 10.06
C SER A 128 -15.84 7.00 9.58
N TYR A 129 -14.61 7.08 10.08
CA TYR A 129 -13.62 6.05 9.79
C TYR A 129 -14.08 4.66 10.25
N GLU A 130 -14.73 4.55 11.40
CA GLU A 130 -15.27 3.27 11.90
C GLU A 130 -16.31 2.65 10.94
N GLN A 131 -17.11 3.47 10.26
CA GLN A 131 -18.05 2.98 9.24
C GLN A 131 -17.32 2.49 8.00
N LEU A 132 -16.24 3.18 7.60
CA LEU A 132 -15.42 2.79 6.46
C LEU A 132 -14.61 1.51 6.75
N ASP A 133 -14.09 1.37 7.96
CA ASP A 133 -13.37 0.17 8.43
C ASP A 133 -14.29 -1.07 8.37
N ARG A 134 -15.55 -0.94 8.83
CA ARG A 134 -16.57 -1.99 8.69
C ARG A 134 -16.93 -2.35 7.24
N VAL A 135 -16.60 -1.49 6.27
CA VAL A 135 -16.76 -1.77 4.84
C VAL A 135 -15.57 -2.58 4.31
N HIS A 136 -14.38 -2.46 4.91
CA HIS A 136 -13.18 -3.17 4.47
C HIS A 136 -13.33 -4.69 4.62
N ASP A 137 -13.86 -5.15 5.76
CA ASP A 137 -14.03 -6.58 6.04
C ASP A 137 -14.94 -7.30 5.02
N PRO A 138 -16.17 -6.84 4.73
CA PRO A 138 -17.01 -7.45 3.70
C PRO A 138 -16.39 -7.48 2.30
N LEU A 139 -15.59 -6.46 1.94
CA LEU A 139 -14.87 -6.43 0.66
C LEU A 139 -13.80 -7.52 0.63
N MET A 140 -13.03 -7.66 1.71
CA MET A 140 -12.01 -8.71 1.84
C MET A 140 -12.63 -10.10 1.86
N ASP A 141 -13.72 -10.32 2.61
CA ASP A 141 -14.42 -11.61 2.69
C ASP A 141 -14.93 -12.08 1.33
N ARG A 142 -15.40 -11.14 0.49
CA ARG A 142 -15.84 -11.46 -0.88
C ARG A 142 -14.69 -11.82 -1.79
N LEU A 143 -13.54 -11.16 -1.66
CA LEU A 143 -12.32 -11.46 -2.41
C LEU A 143 -11.73 -12.82 -2.01
N LEU A 144 -11.82 -13.18 -0.73
CA LEU A 144 -11.26 -14.42 -0.18
C LEU A 144 -12.20 -15.63 -0.30
N ARG A 145 -13.45 -15.43 -0.75
CA ARG A 145 -14.44 -16.51 -0.80
C ARG A 145 -13.98 -17.62 -1.76
N PRO A 146 -13.93 -18.88 -1.31
CA PRO A 146 -13.54 -19.99 -2.17
C PRO A 146 -14.59 -20.21 -3.28
N PRO A 147 -14.16 -20.65 -4.49
CA PRO A 147 -15.09 -21.09 -5.53
C PRO A 147 -16.01 -22.18 -4.99
N THR A 148 -17.32 -21.97 -5.02
CA THR A 148 -18.27 -23.03 -4.65
C THR A 148 -18.33 -24.06 -5.77
N THR A 149 -18.35 -25.34 -5.40
CA THR A 149 -18.16 -26.51 -6.27
C THR A 149 -19.18 -26.66 -7.41
N ASN A 150 -20.23 -25.84 -7.47
CA ASN A 150 -21.38 -26.02 -8.38
C ASN A 150 -21.66 -24.84 -9.32
N ALA A 151 -20.78 -23.84 -9.43
CA ALA A 151 -20.91 -22.78 -10.44
C ALA A 151 -19.56 -22.54 -11.13
N PRO A 152 -19.52 -22.27 -12.45
CA PRO A 152 -18.30 -21.79 -13.09
C PRO A 152 -17.93 -20.46 -12.43
N CYS A 153 -16.83 -20.48 -11.68
CA CYS A 153 -16.34 -19.32 -10.96
C CYS A 153 -15.76 -18.32 -11.98
N GLY A 154 -16.64 -17.49 -12.55
CA GLY A 154 -16.21 -16.31 -13.30
C GLY A 154 -15.45 -15.35 -12.37
N PRO A 155 -14.56 -14.50 -12.90
CA PRO A 155 -13.87 -13.49 -12.10
C PRO A 155 -14.90 -12.60 -11.38
N LEU A 156 -14.68 -12.33 -10.09
CA LEU A 156 -15.54 -11.45 -9.30
C LEU A 156 -15.52 -10.05 -9.94
N SER A 157 -16.65 -9.60 -10.46
CA SER A 157 -16.73 -8.25 -11.02
C SER A 157 -16.68 -7.19 -9.91
N ILE A 158 -16.19 -6.00 -10.23
CA ILE A 158 -16.19 -4.85 -9.30
C ILE A 158 -17.61 -4.58 -8.78
N ALA A 159 -18.63 -4.66 -9.65
CA ALA A 159 -20.02 -4.48 -9.24
C ALA A 159 -20.47 -5.51 -8.19
N GLN A 160 -20.11 -6.79 -8.35
CA GLN A 160 -20.41 -7.83 -7.36
C GLN A 160 -19.63 -7.64 -6.05
N LEU A 161 -18.40 -7.12 -6.13
CA LEU A 161 -17.59 -6.81 -4.96
C LEU A 161 -18.25 -5.71 -4.13
N GLU A 162 -18.73 -4.63 -4.75
CA GLU A 162 -19.28 -3.44 -4.10
C GLU A 162 -20.76 -3.58 -3.67
N GLN A 163 -21.51 -4.50 -4.31
CA GLN A 163 -22.97 -4.63 -4.18
C GLN A 163 -23.43 -4.71 -2.72
N GLY A 164 -24.21 -3.72 -2.28
CA GLY A 164 -24.80 -3.68 -0.92
C GLY A 164 -23.78 -3.41 0.21
N VAL A 165 -22.55 -3.04 -0.13
CA VAL A 165 -21.53 -2.58 0.84
C VAL A 165 -21.21 -1.10 0.62
N LEU A 166 -21.07 -0.71 -0.64
CA LEU A 166 -20.85 0.68 -1.04
C LEU A 166 -22.08 1.24 -1.77
N PRO A 167 -22.25 2.57 -1.78
CA PRO A 167 -23.28 3.21 -2.60
C PRO A 167 -23.11 2.82 -4.07
N ASP A 168 -24.22 2.46 -4.72
CA ASP A 168 -24.21 2.00 -6.12
C ASP A 168 -23.64 3.09 -7.04
N MET A 169 -22.48 2.80 -7.64
CA MET A 169 -21.90 3.61 -8.71
C MET A 169 -22.43 3.16 -10.07
N SER A 170 -23.04 4.08 -10.81
CA SER A 170 -23.37 3.87 -12.23
C SER A 170 -22.13 4.08 -13.12
N PRO A 171 -21.81 3.15 -14.04
CA PRO A 171 -21.76 1.70 -13.88
C PRO A 171 -20.37 1.27 -13.39
N GLY A 172 -20.31 0.13 -12.69
CA GLY A 172 -19.10 -0.56 -12.21
C GLY A 172 -18.16 -1.04 -13.32
N PHE A 173 -17.69 -0.11 -14.15
CA PHE A 173 -16.69 -0.34 -15.18
C PHE A 173 -15.31 -0.42 -14.55
N ASP A 174 -14.46 -1.20 -15.21
CA ASP A 174 -13.05 -1.26 -14.90
C ASP A 174 -12.40 0.13 -15.02
N ARG A 175 -11.76 0.56 -13.94
CA ARG A 175 -11.06 1.84 -13.86
C ARG A 175 -9.56 1.62 -13.88
N LEU A 176 -8.86 2.50 -14.59
CA LEU A 176 -7.42 2.46 -14.66
C LEU A 176 -6.83 3.38 -13.59
N CYS A 177 -6.22 2.77 -12.58
CA CYS A 177 -5.58 3.44 -11.46
C CYS A 177 -4.07 3.50 -11.66
N TYR A 178 -3.42 4.48 -11.05
CA TYR A 178 -1.97 4.53 -10.98
C TYR A 178 -1.52 3.95 -9.64
N TRP A 179 -0.60 3.00 -9.68
CA TRP A 179 0.01 2.43 -8.49
C TRP A 179 1.51 2.32 -8.66
N THR A 180 2.25 2.57 -7.58
CA THR A 180 3.68 2.34 -7.54
C THR A 180 3.94 0.99 -6.92
N ASP A 181 4.51 0.07 -7.69
CA ASP A 181 4.85 -1.27 -7.20
C ASP A 181 5.75 -1.15 -5.96
N ALA A 182 5.29 -1.72 -4.84
CA ALA A 182 5.98 -1.62 -3.57
C ALA A 182 7.37 -2.26 -3.64
N ARG A 183 7.60 -3.31 -4.42
CA ARG A 183 8.90 -3.98 -4.56
C ARG A 183 9.81 -3.28 -5.55
N THR A 184 9.31 -2.88 -6.71
CA THR A 184 10.16 -2.36 -7.80
C THR A 184 10.26 -0.84 -7.83
N GLY A 185 9.31 -0.12 -7.22
CA GLY A 185 9.20 1.34 -7.30
C GLY A 185 8.73 1.85 -8.64
N LYS A 186 8.36 0.97 -9.56
CA LYS A 186 7.88 1.36 -10.89
C LYS A 186 6.42 1.76 -10.79
N ARG A 187 6.12 3.00 -11.17
CA ARG A 187 4.75 3.46 -11.35
C ARG A 187 4.14 2.80 -12.58
N SER A 188 3.01 2.15 -12.41
CA SER A 188 2.28 1.44 -13.45
C SER A 188 0.82 1.86 -13.46
N ARG A 189 0.20 1.75 -14.63
CA ARG A 189 -1.25 1.90 -14.80
C ARG A 189 -1.86 0.51 -14.68
N ILE A 190 -2.77 0.31 -13.74
CA ILE A 190 -3.35 -0.99 -13.40
C ILE A 190 -4.87 -0.88 -13.47
N SER A 191 -5.50 -1.91 -14.04
CA SER A 191 -6.96 -2.10 -14.05
C SER A 191 -7.44 -2.51 -12.66
N LEU A 192 -8.51 -1.87 -12.15
CA LEU A 192 -9.12 -2.25 -10.87
C LEU A 192 -9.61 -3.69 -10.93
N GLN A 193 -10.18 -4.13 -12.06
CA GLN A 193 -10.59 -5.51 -12.27
C GLN A 193 -9.39 -6.47 -12.19
N HIS A 194 -8.23 -6.07 -12.71
CA HIS A 194 -7.00 -6.85 -12.58
C HIS A 194 -6.54 -6.94 -11.11
N VAL A 195 -6.69 -5.85 -10.34
CA VAL A 195 -6.34 -5.85 -8.91
C VAL A 195 -7.24 -6.79 -8.11
N VAL A 196 -8.56 -6.71 -8.35
CA VAL A 196 -9.57 -7.59 -7.76
C VAL A 196 -9.30 -9.05 -8.10
N ASN A 197 -8.86 -9.35 -9.33
CA ASN A 197 -8.63 -10.73 -9.75
C ASN A 197 -7.30 -11.33 -9.28
N TYR A 198 -6.24 -10.51 -9.12
CA TYR A 198 -4.87 -11.04 -9.03
C TYR A 198 -3.96 -10.39 -7.97
N VAL A 199 -4.16 -9.10 -7.65
CA VAL A 199 -3.14 -8.33 -6.93
C VAL A 199 -3.30 -8.43 -5.41
N TYR A 200 -4.50 -8.65 -4.89
CA TYR A 200 -4.72 -8.85 -3.44
C TYR A 200 -3.92 -10.03 -2.86
N TYR A 201 -3.48 -10.97 -3.71
CA TYR A 201 -2.70 -12.15 -3.35
C TYR A 201 -1.19 -11.86 -3.13
N VAL A 202 -0.68 -10.72 -3.62
CA VAL A 202 0.77 -10.44 -3.67
C VAL A 202 1.20 -9.36 -2.67
N ASP A 203 0.28 -8.56 -2.15
CA ASP A 203 0.61 -7.28 -1.51
C ASP A 203 0.84 -7.35 0.00
N GLY A 204 1.82 -8.16 0.38
CA GLY A 204 2.59 -7.99 1.62
C GLY A 204 2.19 -8.89 2.77
N ASP A 205 2.98 -9.96 2.98
CA ASP A 205 3.39 -10.67 4.23
C ASP A 205 2.46 -10.71 5.48
N LYS A 206 1.20 -10.30 5.40
CA LYS A 206 0.20 -10.53 6.43
C LYS A 206 -0.20 -11.99 6.33
N ARG A 207 0.15 -12.76 7.36
CA ARG A 207 -0.17 -14.20 7.45
C ARG A 207 -1.68 -14.39 7.27
N MET A 208 -2.04 -15.38 6.46
CA MET A 208 -3.40 -15.95 6.40
C MET A 208 -3.97 -16.05 7.83
N PRO A 209 -5.23 -15.65 8.09
CA PRO A 209 -5.98 -16.31 9.15
C PRO A 209 -5.95 -17.80 8.82
N ALA A 210 -5.42 -18.62 9.73
CA ALA A 210 -5.33 -20.05 9.50
C ALA A 210 -6.74 -20.57 9.20
N SER A 211 -6.99 -20.95 7.95
CA SER A 211 -8.13 -21.77 7.60
C SER A 211 -7.85 -23.13 8.21
N THR A 212 -8.34 -23.36 9.44
CA THR A 212 -8.56 -24.71 9.92
C THR A 212 -9.59 -25.38 9.02
N GLU A 213 -9.21 -26.55 8.51
CA GLU A 213 -10.01 -27.49 7.73
C GLU A 213 -11.45 -27.68 8.23
#